data_AF-A0A564YK99-F1
#
_entry.id   AF-A0A564YK99-F1
#
_cell.length_a   1.000
_cell.length_b   1.000
_cell.length_c   1.000
_cell.angle_alpha   90.00
_cell.angle_beta   90.00
_cell.angle_gamma   90.00
#
_symmetry.space_group_name_H-M   'P 1'
#
loop_
_entity.id
_entity.type
_entity.pdbx_description
1 polymer ?
#
loop_
_entity_poly.entity_id
_entity_poly.type
_entity_poly.pdbx_seq_one_letter_code
_entity_poly.pdbx_strand_id
1 'polypeptide(L)'
;MNMISDSYLSQIDELYNAERHQEVYDKLRRPDGNYSEVSPQILWRLARAIRYLIFTKGKEDKPARKKWLEEGLSVMKMAVEKYPDDSYCNTWYGVMLSLESVERGKKRRIELTYMIREYFDKAYEIDSKYFVLLHCLGTWCFEIARLNKLEREIASVFFAKPPESSYDEALRYFLESYHGELFFQWIMLPKFSKSRFDLYICTNCTVLR
;
A
#
# COMPACT_ATOMS: atom_id res chain seq x y z
N MET A 1 -22.84 15.23 -6.22
CA MET A 1 -21.76 14.22 -6.18
C MET A 1 -21.71 13.60 -7.58
N ASN A 2 -20.75 13.97 -8.41
CA ASN A 2 -20.62 13.40 -9.75
C ASN A 2 -20.30 11.91 -9.57
N MET A 3 -21.25 11.03 -9.90
CA MET A 3 -21.02 9.59 -9.86
C MET A 3 -19.94 9.26 -10.89
N ILE A 4 -18.80 8.78 -10.41
CA ILE A 4 -17.75 8.25 -11.29
C ILE A 4 -18.31 6.97 -11.90
N SER A 5 -18.26 6.86 -13.22
CA SER A 5 -18.80 5.68 -13.89
C SER A 5 -17.90 4.47 -13.68
N ASP A 6 -18.50 3.29 -13.52
CA ASP A 6 -17.76 2.02 -13.42
C ASP A 6 -16.90 1.77 -14.67
N SER A 7 -17.36 2.26 -15.84
CA SER A 7 -16.59 2.23 -17.08
C SER A 7 -15.29 3.04 -16.97
N TYR A 8 -15.30 4.19 -16.32
CA TYR A 8 -14.08 4.98 -16.11
C TYR A 8 -13.12 4.29 -15.16
N LEU A 9 -13.62 3.74 -14.05
CA LEU A 9 -12.77 2.97 -13.11
C LEU A 9 -12.16 1.74 -13.78
N SER A 10 -12.94 1.03 -14.61
CA SER A 10 -12.45 -0.12 -15.38
C SER A 10 -11.33 0.28 -16.35
N GLN A 11 -11.46 1.40 -17.06
CA GLN A 11 -10.39 1.90 -17.94
C GLN A 11 -9.11 2.23 -17.15
N ILE A 12 -9.23 2.80 -15.96
CA ILE A 12 -8.08 3.07 -15.09
C ILE A 12 -7.41 1.77 -14.64
N ASP A 13 -8.18 0.77 -14.25
CA ASP A 13 -7.65 -0.54 -13.84
C ASP A 13 -7.03 -1.30 -15.02
N GLU A 14 -7.58 -1.18 -16.22
CA GLU A 14 -6.99 -1.73 -17.46
C GLU A 14 -5.63 -1.09 -17.77
N LEU A 15 -5.52 0.24 -17.67
CA LEU A 15 -4.25 0.95 -17.84
C LEU A 15 -3.22 0.48 -16.81
N TYR A 16 -3.63 0.32 -15.55
CA TYR A 16 -2.78 -0.20 -14.50
C TYR A 16 -2.28 -1.62 -14.81
N ASN A 17 -3.19 -2.52 -15.22
CA ASN A 17 -2.87 -3.90 -15.57
C ASN A 17 -2.03 -4.03 -16.86
N ALA A 18 -2.07 -3.02 -17.73
CA ALA A 18 -1.21 -2.88 -18.90
C ALA A 18 0.13 -2.20 -18.58
N GLU A 19 0.46 -2.03 -17.30
CA GLU A 19 1.68 -1.39 -16.79
C GLU A 19 1.85 0.09 -17.18
N ARG A 20 0.78 0.76 -17.64
CA ARG A 20 0.76 2.18 -18.03
C ARG A 20 0.57 3.10 -16.82
N HIS A 21 1.37 2.89 -15.78
CA HIS A 21 1.24 3.55 -14.48
C HIS A 21 1.44 5.07 -14.51
N GLN A 22 2.31 5.55 -15.39
CA GLN A 22 2.49 7.00 -15.62
C GLN A 22 1.20 7.64 -16.10
N GLU A 23 0.51 7.00 -17.04
CA GLU A 23 -0.76 7.51 -17.58
C GLU A 23 -1.90 7.44 -16.57
N VAL A 24 -1.94 6.39 -15.73
CA VAL A 24 -2.87 6.35 -14.59
C VAL A 24 -2.63 7.53 -13.68
N TYR A 25 -1.37 7.78 -13.29
CA TYR A 25 -1.02 8.93 -12.47
C TYR A 25 -1.40 10.25 -13.14
N ASP A 26 -1.08 10.46 -14.42
CA ASP A 26 -1.38 11.70 -15.14
C ASP A 26 -2.90 11.93 -15.31
N LYS A 27 -3.71 10.87 -15.42
CA LYS A 27 -5.17 10.96 -15.48
C LYS A 27 -5.82 11.28 -14.13
N LEU A 28 -5.26 10.76 -13.04
CA LEU A 28 -5.88 10.86 -11.71
C LEU A 28 -5.34 12.02 -10.87
N ARG A 29 -4.11 12.47 -11.13
CA ARG A 29 -3.51 13.58 -10.40
C ARG A 29 -4.26 14.88 -10.63
N ARG A 30 -4.27 15.74 -9.62
CA ARG A 30 -4.80 17.09 -9.70
C ARG A 30 -3.68 18.12 -9.55
N PRO A 31 -3.42 18.96 -10.56
CA PRO A 31 -2.35 19.95 -10.50
C PRO A 31 -2.49 20.97 -9.35
N ASP A 32 -3.72 21.23 -8.91
CA ASP A 32 -4.03 22.12 -7.78
C ASP A 32 -3.83 21.45 -6.40
N GLY A 33 -3.56 20.14 -6.37
CA GLY A 33 -3.43 19.36 -5.15
C GLY A 33 -4.73 19.19 -4.36
N ASN A 34 -5.88 19.61 -4.90
CA ASN A 34 -7.15 19.57 -4.18
C ASN A 34 -7.93 18.30 -4.50
N TYR A 35 -7.86 17.35 -3.56
CA TYR A 35 -8.54 16.06 -3.63
C TYR A 35 -9.79 15.97 -2.74
N SER A 36 -10.25 17.07 -2.11
CA SER A 36 -11.33 17.01 -1.10
C SER A 36 -12.62 16.42 -1.65
N GLU A 37 -13.00 16.76 -2.88
CA GLU A 37 -14.23 16.29 -3.53
C GLU A 37 -14.02 15.03 -4.39
N VAL A 38 -12.89 14.34 -4.24
CA VAL A 38 -12.57 13.14 -5.01
C VAL A 38 -13.06 11.90 -4.28
N SER A 39 -13.66 10.98 -5.04
CA SER A 39 -14.14 9.69 -4.53
C SER A 39 -12.98 8.83 -4.00
N PRO A 40 -13.17 8.06 -2.91
CA PRO A 40 -12.15 7.15 -2.39
C PRO A 40 -11.67 6.17 -3.46
N GLN A 41 -12.55 5.77 -4.38
CA GLN A 41 -12.25 4.88 -5.51
C GLN A 41 -11.14 5.41 -6.43
N ILE A 42 -10.96 6.74 -6.50
CA ILE A 42 -9.87 7.36 -7.26
C ILE A 42 -8.63 7.55 -6.39
N LEU A 43 -8.81 7.98 -5.14
CA LEU A 43 -7.71 8.30 -4.22
C LEU A 43 -6.75 7.13 -4.05
N TRP A 44 -7.30 5.94 -3.75
CA TRP A 44 -6.47 4.76 -3.54
C TRP A 44 -5.81 4.26 -4.83
N ARG A 45 -6.47 4.41 -5.99
CA ARG A 45 -5.89 4.08 -7.31
C ARG A 45 -4.75 5.02 -7.69
N LEU A 46 -4.87 6.31 -7.34
CA LEU A 46 -3.80 7.28 -7.49
C LEU A 46 -2.59 6.91 -6.60
N ALA A 47 -2.81 6.61 -5.32
CA ALA A 47 -1.74 6.18 -4.42
C ALA A 47 -1.03 4.90 -4.93
N ARG A 48 -1.81 3.95 -5.47
CA ARG A 48 -1.28 2.74 -6.10
C ARG A 48 -0.37 3.06 -7.30
N ALA A 49 -0.78 3.97 -8.17
CA ALA A 49 0.05 4.41 -9.30
C ALA A 49 1.32 5.16 -8.83
N ILE A 50 1.18 6.06 -7.85
CA ILE A 50 2.30 6.78 -7.22
C ILE A 50 3.33 5.80 -6.66
N ARG A 51 2.90 4.79 -5.91
CA ARG A 51 3.78 3.74 -5.38
C ARG A 51 4.57 3.07 -6.50
N TYR A 52 3.91 2.71 -7.60
CA TYR A 52 4.59 2.07 -8.72
C TYR A 52 5.65 2.99 -9.36
N LEU A 53 5.35 4.29 -9.53
CA LEU A 53 6.31 5.27 -10.04
C LEU A 53 7.52 5.43 -9.12
N ILE A 54 7.31 5.44 -7.79
CA ILE A 54 8.40 5.46 -6.81
C ILE A 54 9.33 4.24 -6.98
N PHE A 55 8.78 3.04 -7.15
CA PHE A 55 9.57 1.82 -7.29
C PHE A 55 10.32 1.71 -8.61
N THR A 56 9.69 2.14 -9.70
CA THR A 56 10.23 1.96 -11.05
C THR A 56 11.11 3.12 -11.50
N LYS A 57 10.66 4.36 -11.29
CA LYS A 57 11.37 5.58 -11.74
C LYS A 57 12.09 6.29 -10.62
N GLY A 58 11.60 6.19 -9.39
CA GLY A 58 12.16 6.92 -8.24
C GLY A 58 13.58 6.49 -7.84
N LYS A 59 14.11 5.37 -8.35
CA LYS A 59 15.51 4.98 -8.15
C LYS A 59 16.48 5.90 -8.89
N GLU A 60 16.09 6.35 -10.08
CA GLU A 60 16.90 7.22 -10.95
C GLU A 60 16.64 8.70 -10.66
N ASP A 61 15.39 9.05 -10.32
CA ASP A 61 14.96 10.43 -10.06
C ASP A 61 14.55 10.62 -8.59
N LYS A 62 15.53 10.96 -7.74
CA LYS A 62 15.30 11.24 -6.31
C LYS A 62 14.36 12.44 -6.07
N PRO A 63 14.49 13.57 -6.79
CA PRO A 63 13.52 14.66 -6.69
C PRO A 63 12.07 14.22 -6.99
N ALA A 64 11.85 13.47 -8.07
CA ALA A 64 10.52 12.97 -8.41
C ALA A 64 10.01 11.96 -7.37
N ARG A 65 10.87 11.05 -6.90
CA ARG A 65 10.56 10.12 -5.80
C ARG A 65 10.01 10.86 -4.58
N LYS A 66 10.73 11.90 -4.13
CA LYS A 66 10.32 12.70 -2.98
C LYS A 66 8.97 13.37 -3.22
N LYS A 67 8.78 13.97 -4.39
CA LYS A 67 7.51 14.63 -4.75
C LYS A 67 6.33 13.65 -4.78
N TRP A 68 6.50 12.49 -5.39
CA TRP A 68 5.48 11.44 -5.42
C TRP A 68 5.14 10.93 -4.03
N LEU A 69 6.14 10.74 -3.16
CA LEU A 69 5.92 10.31 -1.79
C LEU A 69 5.13 11.35 -0.99
N GLU A 70 5.51 12.62 -1.08
CA GLU A 70 4.80 13.73 -0.43
C GLU A 70 3.35 13.84 -0.92
N GLU A 71 3.13 13.72 -2.24
CA GLU A 71 1.79 13.74 -2.83
C GLU A 71 0.94 12.57 -2.34
N GLY A 72 1.43 11.34 -2.43
CA GLY A 72 0.66 10.16 -2.02
C GLY A 72 0.36 10.14 -0.51
N LEU A 73 1.29 10.61 0.33
CA LEU A 73 1.05 10.77 1.78
C LEU A 73 -0.05 11.80 2.04
N SER A 74 0.00 12.96 1.37
CA SER A 74 -1.01 14.00 1.50
C SER A 74 -2.39 13.52 1.06
N VAL A 75 -2.47 12.89 -0.12
CA VAL A 75 -3.69 12.32 -0.70
C VAL A 75 -4.29 11.28 0.25
N MET A 76 -3.50 10.33 0.72
CA MET A 76 -4.02 9.23 1.52
C MET A 76 -4.33 9.61 2.95
N LYS A 77 -3.60 10.58 3.53
CA LYS A 77 -3.95 11.15 4.83
C LYS A 77 -5.34 11.79 4.79
N MET A 78 -5.60 12.64 3.78
CA MET A 78 -6.93 13.22 3.58
C MET A 78 -7.99 12.13 3.35
N ALA A 79 -7.65 11.09 2.57
CA ALA A 79 -8.57 10.00 2.29
C ALA A 79 -9.03 9.28 3.57
N VAL A 80 -8.13 8.95 4.50
CA VAL A 80 -8.50 8.28 5.76
C VAL A 80 -9.21 9.20 6.76
N GLU A 81 -8.95 10.52 6.70
CA GLU A 81 -9.67 11.51 7.50
C GLU A 81 -11.14 11.65 7.03
N LYS A 82 -11.37 11.58 5.72
CA LYS A 82 -12.71 11.71 5.13
C LYS A 82 -13.48 10.39 5.06
N TYR A 83 -12.78 9.28 4.84
CA TYR A 83 -13.36 7.95 4.67
C TYR A 83 -12.70 6.95 5.64
N PRO A 84 -12.87 7.13 6.96
CA PRO A 84 -12.21 6.30 7.97
C PRO A 84 -12.66 4.83 7.92
N ASP A 85 -13.86 4.56 7.39
CA ASP A 85 -14.44 3.22 7.28
C ASP A 85 -14.23 2.58 5.89
N ASP A 86 -13.34 3.12 5.06
CA ASP A 86 -12.97 2.52 3.77
C ASP A 86 -11.69 1.69 3.88
N SER A 87 -11.78 0.38 3.62
CA SER A 87 -10.65 -0.55 3.74
C SER A 87 -9.50 -0.20 2.80
N TYR A 88 -9.80 0.26 1.57
CA TYR A 88 -8.77 0.65 0.61
C TYR A 88 -8.05 1.91 1.06
N CYS A 89 -8.77 2.91 1.58
CA CYS A 89 -8.15 4.13 2.09
C CYS A 89 -7.19 3.84 3.23
N ASN A 90 -7.62 3.05 4.22
CA ASN A 90 -6.77 2.64 5.34
C ASN A 90 -5.56 1.82 4.86
N THR A 91 -5.77 0.84 3.97
CA THR A 91 -4.68 0.03 3.40
C THR A 91 -3.65 0.90 2.68
N TRP A 92 -4.11 1.75 1.75
CA TRP A 92 -3.20 2.55 0.92
C TRP A 92 -2.52 3.67 1.72
N TYR A 93 -3.11 4.16 2.82
CA TYR A 93 -2.40 5.06 3.72
C TYR A 93 -1.27 4.34 4.49
N GLY A 94 -1.54 3.15 5.04
CA GLY A 94 -0.50 2.31 5.65
C GLY A 94 0.65 1.99 4.68
N VAL A 95 0.33 1.75 3.40
CA VAL A 95 1.33 1.57 2.34
C VAL A 95 2.17 2.83 2.11
N MET A 96 1.57 4.02 2.04
CA MET A 96 2.33 5.27 1.88
C MET A 96 3.19 5.59 3.11
N LEU A 97 2.71 5.32 4.33
CA LEU A 97 3.48 5.42 5.57
C LEU A 97 4.66 4.44 5.59
N SER A 98 4.47 3.22 5.06
CA SER A 98 5.56 2.26 4.91
C SER A 98 6.65 2.79 3.98
N LEU A 99 6.30 3.45 2.88
CA LEU A 99 7.29 4.09 2.00
C LEU A 99 8.03 5.24 2.71
N GLU A 100 7.31 6.05 3.50
CA GLU A 100 7.92 7.11 4.31
C GLU A 100 8.94 6.53 5.32
N SER A 101 8.62 5.39 5.92
CA SER A 101 9.47 4.74 6.93
C SER A 101 10.83 4.29 6.38
N VAL A 102 10.91 4.02 5.08
CA VAL A 102 12.15 3.65 4.38
C VAL A 102 13.04 4.88 4.17
N GLU A 103 12.44 6.04 3.87
CA GLU A 103 13.15 7.30 3.64
C GLU A 103 13.70 7.96 4.91
N ARG A 104 13.14 7.61 6.08
CA ARG A 104 13.48 8.26 7.35
C ARG A 104 14.42 7.41 8.21
N GLY A 105 15.12 8.09 9.13
CA GLY A 105 16.03 7.45 10.07
C GLY A 105 15.33 6.46 11.02
N LYS A 106 16.12 5.56 11.64
CA LYS A 106 15.65 4.42 12.45
C LYS A 106 14.56 4.75 13.48
N LYS A 107 14.65 5.90 14.16
CA LYS A 107 13.66 6.33 15.16
C LYS A 107 12.26 6.51 14.57
N ARG A 108 12.15 7.28 13.48
CA ARG A 108 10.86 7.58 12.85
C ARG A 108 10.27 6.34 12.18
N ARG A 109 11.12 5.41 11.74
CA ARG A 109 10.68 4.10 11.23
C ARG A 109 9.88 3.33 12.29
N ILE A 110 10.38 3.26 13.54
CA ILE A 110 9.70 2.56 14.63
C ILE A 110 8.33 3.20 14.92
N GLU A 111 8.26 4.54 15.02
CA GLU A 111 6.99 5.25 15.23
C GLU A 111 5.98 4.93 14.12
N LEU A 112 6.43 4.95 12.86
CA LEU A 112 5.58 4.64 11.72
C LEU A 112 5.12 3.17 11.71
N THR A 113 5.92 2.23 12.22
CA THR A 113 5.53 0.81 12.28
C THR A 113 4.25 0.58 13.08
N TYR A 114 4.02 1.30 14.19
CA TYR A 114 2.77 1.20 14.95
C TYR A 114 1.60 1.84 14.21
N MET A 115 1.82 3.03 13.64
CA MET A 115 0.79 3.73 12.88
C MET A 115 0.34 2.92 11.66
N ILE A 116 1.28 2.32 10.93
CA ILE A 116 1.01 1.41 9.81
C ILE A 116 0.13 0.25 10.29
N ARG A 117 0.46 -0.35 11.44
CA ARG A 117 -0.31 -1.47 11.98
C ARG A 117 -1.75 -1.08 12.31
N GLU A 118 -1.94 0.08 12.95
CA GLU A 118 -3.27 0.60 13.27
C GLU A 118 -4.16 0.73 12.03
N TYR A 119 -3.63 1.31 10.94
CA TYR A 119 -4.40 1.46 9.70
C TYR A 119 -4.65 0.10 9.01
N PHE A 120 -3.72 -0.84 9.07
CA PHE A 120 -3.96 -2.19 8.53
C PHE A 120 -4.99 -2.96 9.34
N ASP A 121 -4.99 -2.86 10.67
CA ASP A 121 -5.98 -3.51 11.51
C ASP A 121 -7.39 -2.94 11.23
N LYS A 122 -7.53 -1.60 11.13
CA LYS A 122 -8.79 -0.95 10.69
C LYS A 122 -9.25 -1.48 9.34
N ALA A 123 -8.36 -1.53 8.36
CA ALA A 123 -8.68 -2.04 7.03
C ALA A 123 -9.14 -3.52 7.07
N TYR A 124 -8.55 -4.32 7.96
CA TYR A 124 -8.82 -5.76 8.09
C TYR A 124 -10.17 -6.02 8.77
N GLU A 125 -10.54 -5.20 9.75
CA GLU A 125 -11.88 -5.22 10.36
C GLU A 125 -12.98 -4.96 9.32
N ILE A 126 -12.71 -4.10 8.34
CA ILE A 126 -13.66 -3.75 7.27
C ILE A 126 -13.69 -4.80 6.15
N ASP A 127 -12.52 -5.19 5.63
CA ASP A 127 -12.38 -6.22 4.59
C ASP A 127 -11.15 -7.10 4.82
N SER A 128 -11.37 -8.20 5.54
CA SER A 128 -10.35 -9.21 5.83
C SER A 128 -9.93 -10.07 4.63
N LYS A 129 -10.59 -9.92 3.47
CA LYS A 129 -10.30 -10.70 2.25
C LYS A 129 -9.50 -9.90 1.22
N TYR A 130 -9.26 -8.62 1.47
CA TYR A 130 -8.51 -7.79 0.52
C TYR A 130 -7.05 -8.27 0.45
N PHE A 131 -6.69 -8.91 -0.67
CA PHE A 131 -5.40 -9.58 -0.82
C PHE A 131 -4.19 -8.64 -0.66
N VAL A 132 -4.27 -7.39 -1.12
CA VAL A 132 -3.16 -6.42 -0.97
C VAL A 132 -2.93 -6.11 0.51
N LEU A 133 -4.00 -5.95 1.28
CA LEU A 133 -3.91 -5.74 2.73
C LEU A 133 -3.30 -6.95 3.43
N LEU A 134 -3.76 -8.16 3.11
CA LEU A 134 -3.23 -9.40 3.66
C LEU A 134 -1.73 -9.53 3.38
N HIS A 135 -1.28 -9.25 2.15
CA HIS A 135 0.14 -9.23 1.82
C HIS A 135 0.92 -8.20 2.65
N CYS A 136 0.34 -7.01 2.87
CA CYS A 136 0.95 -5.95 3.66
C CYS A 136 1.05 -6.32 5.15
N LEU A 137 0.04 -6.98 5.71
CA LEU A 137 0.05 -7.53 7.07
C LEU A 137 1.12 -8.63 7.22
N GLY A 138 1.21 -9.54 6.25
CA GLY A 138 2.26 -10.57 6.23
C GLY A 138 3.67 -9.96 6.21
N THR A 139 3.87 -8.92 5.40
CA THR A 139 5.13 -8.17 5.32
C THR A 139 5.46 -7.48 6.64
N TRP A 140 4.47 -6.84 7.26
CA TRP A 140 4.64 -6.22 8.58
C TRP A 140 5.04 -7.26 9.64
N CYS A 141 4.34 -8.39 9.72
CA CYS A 141 4.62 -9.46 10.66
C CYS A 141 6.05 -10.02 10.48
N PHE A 142 6.46 -10.24 9.22
CA PHE A 142 7.79 -10.74 8.89
C PHE A 142 8.90 -9.79 9.36
N GLU A 143 8.75 -8.50 9.11
CA GLU A 143 9.76 -7.51 9.50
C GLU A 143 9.84 -7.33 11.02
N ILE A 144 8.70 -7.36 11.71
CA ILE A 144 8.67 -7.34 13.18
C ILE A 144 9.32 -8.60 13.78
N ALA A 145 9.03 -9.77 13.22
CA ALA A 145 9.65 -11.02 13.66
C ALA A 145 11.18 -11.00 13.47
N ARG A 146 11.67 -10.32 12.42
CA ARG A 146 13.10 -10.18 12.12
C ARG A 146 13.86 -9.20 13.03
N LEU A 147 13.18 -8.30 13.74
CA LEU A 147 13.84 -7.31 14.61
C LEU A 147 14.72 -7.99 15.67
N ASN A 148 15.98 -7.59 15.74
CA ASN A 148 16.92 -8.11 16.73
C ASN A 148 16.67 -7.50 18.13
N LYS A 149 17.27 -8.09 19.19
CA LYS A 149 17.06 -7.63 20.58
C LYS A 149 17.34 -6.14 20.78
N LEU A 150 18.39 -5.61 20.15
CA LEU A 150 18.77 -4.20 20.25
C LEU A 150 17.70 -3.27 19.63
N GLU A 151 17.14 -3.65 18.48
CA GLU A 151 16.05 -2.90 17.84
C GLU A 151 14.77 -2.93 18.67
N ARG A 152 14.47 -4.07 19.33
CA ARG A 152 13.34 -4.21 20.25
C ARG A 152 13.52 -3.39 21.52
N GLU A 153 14.74 -3.33 22.07
CA GLU A 153 15.08 -2.49 23.21
C GLU A 153 14.91 -1.00 22.88
N ILE A 154 15.38 -0.54 21.73
CA ILE A 154 15.17 0.85 21.28
C ILE A 154 13.67 1.16 21.16
N ALA A 155 12.87 0.23 20.63
CA ALA A 155 11.42 0.40 20.56
C ALA A 155 10.76 0.48 21.96
N SER A 156 11.27 -0.25 22.95
CA SER A 156 10.77 -0.22 24.34
C SER A 156 11.03 1.11 25.08
N VAL A 157 12.03 1.89 24.63
CA VAL A 157 12.33 3.22 25.20
C VAL A 157 11.32 4.26 24.71
N PHE A 158 10.81 4.11 23.49
CA PHE A 158 9.82 5.04 22.91
C PHE A 158 8.38 4.61 23.17
N PHE A 159 8.15 3.32 23.44
CA PHE A 159 6.83 2.72 23.58
C PHE A 159 6.81 1.70 24.71
N ALA A 160 5.70 1.66 25.49
CA ALA A 160 5.58 0.79 26.66
C ALA A 160 5.80 -0.71 26.36
N LYS A 161 5.45 -1.16 25.15
CA LYS A 161 5.74 -2.51 24.67
C LYS A 161 6.12 -2.48 23.19
N PRO A 162 7.28 -3.05 22.77
CA PRO A 162 7.66 -3.14 21.36
C PRO A 162 6.61 -3.92 20.55
N PRO A 163 6.47 -3.68 19.23
CA PRO A 163 5.57 -4.49 18.43
C PRO A 163 6.13 -5.92 18.37
N GLU A 164 5.26 -6.90 18.56
CA GLU A 164 5.61 -8.31 18.54
C GLU A 164 4.82 -9.02 17.44
N SER A 165 5.48 -9.93 16.74
CA SER A 165 4.86 -10.83 15.77
C SER A 165 5.78 -12.03 15.51
N SER A 166 5.29 -12.99 14.73
CA SER A 166 5.96 -14.25 14.43
C SER A 166 6.00 -14.55 12.93
N TYR A 167 6.91 -15.44 12.53
CA TYR A 167 6.95 -15.96 11.17
C TYR A 167 5.69 -16.75 10.80
N ASP A 168 5.04 -17.39 11.78
CA ASP A 168 3.79 -18.12 11.57
C ASP A 168 2.62 -17.18 11.23
N GLU A 169 2.53 -16.04 11.93
CA GLU A 169 1.55 -15.00 11.58
C GLU A 169 1.81 -14.41 10.19
N ALA A 170 3.07 -14.16 9.86
CA ALA A 170 3.44 -13.69 8.53
C ALA A 170 3.02 -14.68 7.45
N LEU A 171 3.35 -15.97 7.64
CA LEU A 171 3.01 -17.03 6.72
C LEU A 171 1.49 -17.17 6.54
N ARG A 172 0.72 -17.10 7.64
CA ARG A 172 -0.74 -17.15 7.59
C ARG A 172 -1.30 -16.07 6.66
N TYR A 173 -0.90 -14.82 6.86
CA TYR A 173 -1.37 -13.71 6.03
C TYR A 173 -0.94 -13.83 4.56
N PHE A 174 0.29 -14.31 4.30
CA PHE A 174 0.73 -14.54 2.92
C PHE A 174 -0.07 -15.64 2.21
N LEU A 175 -0.40 -16.72 2.90
CA LEU A 175 -1.25 -17.79 2.34
C LEU A 175 -2.67 -17.29 2.07
N GLU A 176 -3.28 -16.57 3.01
CA GLU A 176 -4.60 -15.96 2.84
C GLU A 176 -4.60 -14.98 1.64
N SER A 177 -3.56 -14.15 1.52
CA SER A 177 -3.37 -13.25 0.38
C SER A 177 -3.33 -14.01 -0.95
N TYR A 178 -2.54 -15.08 -1.03
CA TYR A 178 -2.38 -15.86 -2.25
C TYR A 178 -3.70 -16.51 -2.69
N HIS A 179 -4.47 -17.04 -1.75
CA HIS A 179 -5.78 -17.61 -2.05
C HIS A 179 -6.78 -16.55 -2.54
N GLY A 180 -6.77 -15.35 -1.94
CA GLY A 180 -7.61 -14.24 -2.40
C GLY A 180 -7.26 -13.74 -3.80
N GLU A 181 -5.97 -13.63 -4.13
CA GLU A 181 -5.49 -13.20 -5.45
C GLU A 181 -5.86 -14.19 -6.55
N LEU A 182 -5.65 -15.51 -6.31
CA LEU A 182 -6.03 -16.54 -7.26
C LEU A 182 -7.53 -16.54 -7.53
N PHE A 183 -8.36 -16.33 -6.50
CA PHE A 183 -9.80 -16.23 -6.64
C PHE A 183 -10.20 -15.02 -7.51
N PHE A 184 -9.57 -13.86 -7.28
CA PHE A 184 -9.80 -12.66 -8.10
C PHE A 184 -9.42 -12.89 -9.57
N GLN A 185 -8.26 -13.49 -9.84
CA GLN A 185 -7.80 -13.76 -11.20
C GLN A 185 -8.69 -14.80 -11.92
N TRP A 186 -9.08 -15.87 -11.24
CA TRP A 186 -9.94 -16.92 -11.82
C TRP A 186 -11.32 -16.41 -12.21
N ILE A 187 -11.91 -15.52 -11.42
CA ILE A 187 -13.27 -15.00 -11.65
C ILE A 187 -13.26 -13.81 -12.60
N MET A 188 -12.31 -12.88 -12.43
CA MET A 188 -12.36 -11.60 -13.13
C MET A 188 -11.61 -11.59 -14.45
N LEU A 189 -10.59 -12.46 -14.64
CA LEU A 189 -9.67 -12.35 -15.77
C LEU A 189 -9.23 -13.75 -16.29
N PRO A 190 -10.09 -14.45 -17.07
CA PRO A 190 -9.83 -15.80 -17.58
C PRO A 190 -8.62 -15.92 -18.54
N LYS A 191 -7.87 -14.85 -18.80
CA LYS A 191 -6.74 -14.79 -19.74
C LYS A 191 -5.39 -14.41 -19.13
N PHE A 192 -5.21 -14.44 -17.81
CA PHE A 192 -3.90 -14.14 -17.21
C PHE A 192 -2.95 -15.35 -17.27
N SER A 193 -1.77 -15.16 -17.87
CA SER A 193 -0.70 -16.17 -17.91
C SER A 193 0.15 -16.17 -16.64
N LYS A 194 0.59 -17.36 -16.22
CA LYS A 194 1.40 -17.62 -15.02
C LYS A 194 2.67 -16.75 -14.91
N SER A 195 3.25 -16.32 -16.04
CA SER A 195 4.46 -15.49 -16.11
C SER A 195 4.28 -14.02 -15.68
N ARG A 196 3.08 -13.43 -15.76
CA ARG A 196 2.81 -12.09 -15.22
C ARG A 196 2.61 -12.11 -13.70
N PHE A 197 2.27 -13.27 -13.15
CA PHE A 197 2.03 -13.49 -11.72
C PHE A 197 3.32 -13.31 -10.90
N ASP A 198 4.43 -13.87 -11.39
CA ASP A 198 5.74 -13.75 -10.75
C ASP A 198 6.26 -12.31 -10.75
N LEU A 199 5.88 -11.48 -11.74
CA LEU A 199 6.26 -10.08 -11.84
C LEU A 199 5.44 -9.18 -10.89
N TYR A 200 4.16 -9.49 -10.68
CA TYR A 200 3.28 -8.74 -9.76
C TYR A 200 3.67 -8.98 -8.28
N ILE A 201 4.02 -10.22 -7.94
CA ILE A 201 4.59 -10.57 -6.63
C ILE A 201 6.00 -9.97 -6.49
N CYS A 202 6.87 -10.07 -7.51
CA CYS A 202 8.21 -9.47 -7.45
C CYS A 202 8.21 -7.94 -7.31
N THR A 203 7.34 -7.23 -8.02
CA THR A 203 7.27 -5.76 -7.96
C THR A 203 6.71 -5.28 -6.61
N ASN A 204 5.83 -6.05 -5.98
CA ASN A 204 5.36 -5.80 -4.62
C ASN A 204 6.33 -6.25 -3.52
N CYS A 205 7.19 -7.26 -3.78
CA CYS A 205 8.25 -7.73 -2.89
C CYS A 205 9.40 -6.73 -2.69
N THR A 206 9.54 -5.71 -3.54
CA THR A 206 10.71 -4.79 -3.49
C THR A 206 10.65 -3.71 -2.40
N VAL A 207 9.71 -3.76 -1.45
CA VAL A 207 9.65 -2.76 -0.36
C VAL A 207 10.95 -2.78 0.48
N LEU A 208 11.75 -3.85 0.47
CA LEU A 208 12.93 -3.97 1.35
C LEU A 208 14.15 -4.63 0.68
N ARG A 209 14.58 -4.09 -0.46
CA ARG A 209 15.99 -4.08 -0.85
C ARG A 209 16.53 -2.67 -0.87
#